data_AF-A0A397TL23-F1
#
_entry.id   AF-A0A397TL23-F1
#
_cell.length_a   1.000
_cell.length_b   1.000
_cell.length_c   1.000
_cell.angle_alpha   90.00
_cell.angle_beta   90.00
_cell.angle_gamma   90.00
#
_symmetry.space_group_name_H-M   'P 1'
#
loop_
_entity.id
_entity.type
_entity.pdbx_description
1 polymer ?
#
loop_
_entity_poly.entity_id
_entity_poly.type
_entity_poly.pdbx_seq_one_letter_code
_entity_poly.pdbx_strand_id
1 'polypeptide(L)'
;MSEILESLKETQHNSLKTLIFNSILIDYDVYFVFYLKYFQNLQELRFIKCIYKQVWRLNKIDIEKRNYYEEGLWLSNLKLLQIDNLDEYNDKLSSILLGCFPLINEI
;
A
#
# COMPACT_ATOMS: atom_id res chain seq x y z
N MET A 1 3.06 11.92 -4.54
CA MET A 1 3.27 10.48 -4.26
C MET A 1 2.89 9.64 -5.46
N SER A 2 1.70 9.87 -6.05
CA SER A 2 1.20 9.15 -7.22
C SER A 2 2.15 9.21 -8.43
N GLU A 3 2.74 10.38 -8.73
CA GLU A 3 3.72 10.51 -9.83
C GLU A 3 4.98 9.65 -9.64
N ILE A 4 5.48 9.53 -8.40
CA ILE A 4 6.66 8.70 -8.10
C ILE A 4 6.31 7.23 -8.29
N LEU A 5 5.15 6.80 -7.79
CA LEU A 5 4.67 5.43 -7.95
C LEU A 5 4.37 5.08 -9.41
N GLU A 6 3.85 6.03 -10.18
CA GLU A 6 3.63 5.89 -11.61
C GLU A 6 4.95 5.75 -12.36
N SER A 7 5.92 6.60 -12.08
CA SER A 7 7.26 6.49 -12.67
C SER A 7 7.93 5.17 -12.31
N LEU A 8 7.83 4.71 -11.06
CA LEU A 8 8.32 3.41 -10.63
C LEU A 8 7.60 2.25 -11.34
N LYS A 9 6.29 2.36 -11.55
CA LYS A 9 5.55 1.38 -12.35
C LYS A 9 6.12 1.34 -13.78
N GLU A 10 6.30 2.48 -14.44
CA GLU A 10 6.78 2.51 -15.82
C GLU A 10 8.21 1.97 -15.96
N THR A 11 9.06 2.24 -14.98
CA THR A 11 10.50 1.96 -15.08
C THR A 11 10.95 0.67 -14.36
N GLN A 12 10.24 0.26 -13.31
CA GLN A 12 10.72 -0.75 -12.35
C GLN A 12 9.67 -1.76 -11.89
N HIS A 13 8.46 -1.81 -12.47
CA HIS A 13 7.37 -2.70 -12.02
C HIS A 13 7.80 -4.18 -11.82
N ASN A 14 8.65 -4.71 -12.71
CA ASN A 14 9.12 -6.10 -12.63
C ASN A 14 10.43 -6.30 -11.84
N SER A 15 11.17 -5.24 -11.50
CA SER A 15 12.50 -5.35 -10.87
C SER A 15 12.53 -4.84 -9.44
N LEU A 16 11.55 -4.03 -9.04
CA LEU A 16 11.48 -3.44 -7.70
C LEU A 16 11.24 -4.53 -6.64
N LYS A 17 12.25 -4.75 -5.79
CA LYS A 17 12.18 -5.70 -4.66
C LYS A 17 11.90 -5.03 -3.32
N THR A 18 12.28 -3.77 -3.16
CA THR A 18 12.18 -3.07 -1.89
C THR A 18 11.63 -1.67 -2.12
N LEU A 19 10.59 -1.32 -1.36
CA LEU A 19 9.98 -0.01 -1.38
C LEU A 19 9.89 0.51 0.05
N ILE A 20 10.59 1.62 0.32
CA ILE A 20 10.66 2.23 1.65
C ILE A 20 10.11 3.63 1.54
N PHE A 21 9.07 3.87 2.31
CA PHE A 21 8.49 5.16 2.57
C PHE A 21 9.01 5.66 3.91
N ASN A 22 9.68 6.80 3.92
CA ASN A 22 10.24 7.38 5.13
C ASN A 22 9.75 8.80 5.33
N SER A 23 9.09 9.06 6.47
CA SER A 23 8.63 10.39 6.89
C SER A 23 7.71 11.07 5.87
N ILE A 24 6.87 10.28 5.19
CA ILE A 24 5.92 10.80 4.19
C ILE A 24 4.50 10.89 4.76
N LEU A 25 3.76 11.88 4.28
CA LEU A 25 2.32 11.97 4.49
C LEU A 25 1.60 11.12 3.44
N ILE A 26 0.93 10.06 3.90
CA ILE A 26 0.06 9.22 3.09
C ILE A 26 -1.35 9.76 3.26
N ASP A 27 -1.76 10.58 2.30
CA ASP A 27 -3.18 10.81 2.07
C ASP A 27 -3.80 9.47 1.62
N TYR A 28 -5.00 9.11 2.08
CA TYR A 28 -5.71 7.92 1.62
C TYR A 28 -6.14 8.09 0.17
N ASP A 29 -5.16 8.04 -0.71
CA ASP A 29 -5.35 7.96 -2.13
C ASP A 29 -5.49 6.48 -2.43
N VAL A 30 -6.70 6.08 -2.80
CA VAL A 30 -6.99 4.82 -3.49
C VAL A 30 -5.91 4.47 -4.55
N TYR A 31 -5.34 5.51 -5.16
CA TYR A 31 -4.22 5.44 -6.09
C TYR A 31 -2.98 4.76 -5.52
N PHE A 32 -2.63 4.98 -4.25
CA PHE A 32 -1.46 4.36 -3.61
C PHE A 32 -1.51 2.83 -3.69
N VAL A 33 -2.59 2.24 -3.16
CA VAL A 33 -2.81 0.78 -3.16
C VAL A 33 -2.96 0.26 -4.59
N PHE A 34 -3.58 1.05 -5.48
CA PHE A 34 -3.70 0.72 -6.89
C PHE A 34 -2.33 0.59 -7.60
N TYR A 35 -1.34 1.41 -7.27
CA TYR A 35 -0.02 1.29 -7.86
C TYR A 35 0.78 0.10 -7.30
N LEU A 36 0.56 -0.26 -6.04
CA LEU A 36 1.27 -1.39 -5.42
C LEU A 36 1.07 -2.70 -6.17
N LYS A 37 -0.12 -2.92 -6.76
CA LYS A 37 -0.41 -4.13 -7.55
C LYS A 37 0.54 -4.34 -8.75
N TYR A 38 1.22 -3.31 -9.23
CA TYR A 38 2.15 -3.46 -10.35
C TYR A 38 3.51 -4.00 -9.91
N PHE A 39 3.86 -3.89 -8.63
CA PHE A 39 5.13 -4.36 -8.09
C PHE A 39 5.05 -5.83 -7.64
N GLN A 40 4.77 -6.72 -8.58
CA GLN A 40 4.55 -8.15 -8.29
C GLN A 40 5.78 -8.83 -7.66
N ASN A 41 6.99 -8.33 -7.93
CA ASN A 41 8.25 -8.86 -7.38
C ASN A 41 8.71 -8.16 -6.09
N LEU A 42 7.87 -7.29 -5.53
CA LEU A 42 8.16 -6.60 -4.28
C LEU A 42 8.26 -7.62 -3.14
N GLN A 43 9.37 -7.60 -2.42
CA GLN A 43 9.68 -8.48 -1.29
C GLN A 43 9.61 -7.73 0.03
N GLU A 44 9.93 -6.44 0.04
CA GLU A 44 9.92 -5.62 1.24
C GLU A 44 9.16 -4.31 1.02
N LEU A 45 8.19 -4.05 1.89
CA LEU A 45 7.44 -2.80 1.93
C LEU A 45 7.52 -2.23 3.35
N ARG A 46 8.08 -1.03 3.48
CA ARG A 46 8.27 -0.40 4.80
C ARG A 46 7.72 1.02 4.81
N PHE A 47 7.02 1.34 5.88
CA PHE A 47 6.53 2.67 6.19
C PHE A 47 7.16 3.10 7.50
N ILE A 48 8.14 3.99 7.43
CA ILE A 48 8.93 4.45 8.57
C ILE A 48 8.51 5.88 8.88
N LYS A 49 7.96 6.13 10.07
CA LYS A 49 7.51 7.47 10.51
C LYS A 49 6.52 8.13 9.54
N CYS A 50 5.75 7.33 8.82
CA CYS A 50 4.74 7.85 7.89
C CYS A 50 3.52 8.33 8.69
N ILE A 51 2.88 9.40 8.21
CA ILE A 51 1.63 9.91 8.80
C ILE A 51 0.51 9.58 7.83
N TYR A 52 -0.55 8.95 8.33
CA TYR A 52 -1.71 8.63 7.51
C TYR A 52 -2.84 9.63 7.76
N LYS A 53 -3.29 10.31 6.71
CA LYS A 53 -4.36 11.31 6.78
C LYS A 53 -5.60 10.79 6.08
N GLN A 54 -6.64 10.47 6.85
CA GLN A 54 -7.97 10.18 6.28
C GLN A 54 -8.56 11.47 5.70
N VAL A 55 -8.73 11.53 4.39
CA VAL A 55 -9.57 12.55 3.76
C VAL A 55 -11.02 12.07 3.88
N TRP A 56 -11.80 12.76 4.71
CA TRP A 56 -13.19 12.48 5.08
C TRP A 56 -14.22 12.60 3.94
N ARG A 57 -13.81 12.45 2.68
CA ARG A 57 -14.70 12.51 1.52
C ARG A 57 -14.53 11.28 0.65
N LEU A 58 -15.03 10.15 1.16
CA LEU A 58 -15.35 9.00 0.33
C LEU A 58 -16.45 9.43 -0.65
N ASN A 59 -16.06 9.78 -1.87
CA ASN A 59 -17.01 9.94 -2.95
C ASN A 59 -17.50 8.55 -3.38
N LYS A 60 -18.67 8.48 -4.02
CA LYS A 60 -19.26 7.22 -4.51
C LYS A 60 -18.30 6.39 -5.40
N ILE A 61 -17.37 7.05 -6.07
CA ILE A 61 -16.28 6.46 -6.87
C ILE A 61 -15.29 5.66 -5.99
N ASP A 62 -15.04 6.10 -4.76
CA ASP A 62 -14.14 5.41 -3.82
C ASP A 62 -14.74 4.11 -3.29
N ILE A 63 -16.07 3.94 -3.36
CA ILE A 63 -16.78 2.70 -2.99
C ILE A 63 -16.65 1.64 -4.09
N GLU A 64 -16.80 2.02 -5.36
CA GLU A 64 -16.59 1.08 -6.49
C GLU A 64 -15.12 0.63 -6.60
N LYS A 65 -14.17 1.54 -6.37
CA LYS A 65 -12.75 1.17 -6.28
C LYS A 65 -12.44 0.36 -5.01
N ARG A 66 -13.32 0.41 -4.00
CA ARG A 66 -13.19 -0.40 -2.78
C ARG A 66 -13.39 -1.88 -3.05
N ASN A 67 -14.37 -2.22 -3.87
CA ASN A 67 -14.64 -3.60 -4.31
C ASN A 67 -13.46 -4.18 -5.08
N TYR A 68 -12.67 -3.34 -5.77
CA TYR A 68 -11.42 -3.78 -6.39
C TYR A 68 -10.41 -4.30 -5.36
N TYR A 69 -10.31 -3.71 -4.16
CA TYR A 69 -9.37 -4.17 -3.12
C TYR A 69 -9.77 -5.51 -2.49
N GLU A 70 -11.03 -5.92 -2.60
CA GLU A 70 -11.51 -7.21 -2.10
C GLU A 70 -11.13 -8.36 -3.04
N GLU A 71 -10.73 -8.08 -4.29
CA GLU A 71 -10.33 -9.09 -5.27
C GLU A 71 -8.81 -9.38 -5.27
N GLY A 72 -8.28 -9.82 -4.12
CA GLY A 72 -7.16 -10.77 -4.08
C GLY A 72 -5.76 -10.29 -3.65
N LEU A 73 -4.89 -11.30 -3.51
CA LEU A 73 -3.52 -11.24 -3.03
C LEU A 73 -2.55 -10.69 -4.09
N TRP A 74 -2.42 -9.37 -4.21
CA TRP A 74 -1.62 -8.78 -5.28
C TRP A 74 -0.12 -8.69 -5.00
N LEU A 75 0.31 -8.86 -3.75
CA LEU A 75 1.72 -8.77 -3.38
C LEU A 75 2.22 -10.15 -2.94
N SER A 76 2.09 -11.11 -3.85
CA SER A 76 2.36 -12.54 -3.60
C SER A 76 3.81 -12.84 -3.22
N ASN A 77 4.77 -12.01 -3.62
CA ASN A 77 6.20 -12.15 -3.30
C ASN A 77 6.63 -11.36 -2.06
N LEU A 78 5.72 -10.65 -1.39
CA LEU A 78 6.10 -9.87 -0.22
C LEU A 78 6.48 -10.80 0.93
N LYS A 79 7.64 -10.54 1.53
CA LYS A 79 8.19 -11.26 2.68
C LYS A 79 8.16 -10.41 3.95
N LEU A 80 8.22 -9.09 3.81
CA LEU A 80 8.29 -8.18 4.94
C LEU A 80 7.41 -6.96 4.71
N LEU A 81 6.44 -6.79 5.62
CA LEU A 81 5.66 -5.56 5.76
C LEU A 81 6.02 -4.92 7.11
N GLN A 82 6.54 -3.70 7.09
CA GLN A 82 6.80 -2.91 8.29
C GLN A 82 5.98 -1.63 8.26
N ILE A 83 5.23 -1.35 9.33
CA ILE A 83 4.43 -0.13 9.49
C ILE A 83 4.78 0.47 10.85
N ASP A 84 5.69 1.44 10.87
CA ASP A 84 6.03 2.20 12.07
C ASP A 84 5.11 3.42 12.18
N ASN A 85 4.60 3.66 13.40
CA ASN A 85 3.76 4.79 13.83
C ASN A 85 2.24 4.58 13.61
N LEU A 86 1.57 3.99 14.60
CA LEU A 86 0.11 3.86 14.67
C LEU A 86 -0.47 4.93 15.60
N ASP A 87 -0.87 6.07 15.03
CA ASP A 87 -2.06 6.75 15.59
C ASP A 87 -3.29 5.86 15.30
N GLU A 88 -4.32 5.89 16.15
CA GLU A 88 -5.55 5.06 16.09
C GLU A 88 -6.26 5.00 14.71
N TYR A 89 -5.92 5.91 13.79
CA TYR A 89 -6.48 5.99 12.45
C TYR A 89 -5.81 5.07 11.42
N ASN A 90 -4.78 4.31 11.82
CA ASN A 90 -3.91 3.50 10.95
C ASN A 90 -4.38 2.03 10.77
N ASP A 91 -5.45 1.61 11.45
CA ASP A 91 -6.03 0.26 11.33
C ASP A 91 -6.54 -0.07 9.92
N LYS A 92 -7.03 0.95 9.19
CA LYS A 92 -7.67 0.74 7.89
C LYS A 92 -6.66 0.48 6.77
N LEU A 93 -5.55 1.23 6.74
CA LEU A 93 -4.47 0.99 5.77
C LEU A 93 -3.81 -0.35 6.07
N SER A 94 -3.54 -0.63 7.35
CA SER A 94 -3.00 -1.92 7.80
C SER A 94 -3.93 -3.07 7.38
N SER A 95 -5.24 -2.95 7.57
CA SER A 95 -6.22 -3.97 7.16
C SER A 95 -6.23 -4.21 5.65
N ILE A 96 -6.19 -3.15 4.83
CA ILE A 96 -6.14 -3.28 3.36
C ILE A 96 -4.85 -3.95 2.93
N LEU A 97 -3.72 -3.48 3.46
CA LEU A 97 -2.41 -4.04 3.19
C LEU A 97 -2.38 -5.52 3.57
N LEU A 98 -2.79 -5.88 4.79
CA LEU A 98 -2.91 -7.27 5.24
C LEU A 98 -3.81 -8.12 4.33
N GLY A 99 -4.90 -7.56 3.78
CA GLY A 99 -5.75 -8.23 2.80
C GLY A 99 -5.08 -8.47 1.44
N CYS A 100 -4.10 -7.63 1.06
CA CYS A 100 -3.33 -7.77 -0.17
C CYS A 100 -2.15 -8.75 -0.06
N PHE A 101 -1.80 -9.21 1.15
CA PHE A 101 -0.66 -10.08 1.41
C PHE A 101 -1.08 -11.52 1.72
N PRO A 102 -0.40 -12.53 1.16
CA PRO A 102 -0.53 -13.88 1.69
C PRO A 102 -0.03 -13.81 3.13
N LEU A 103 -0.89 -14.14 4.11
CA LEU A 103 -0.55 -14.23 5.52
C LEU A 103 0.64 -15.18 5.72
N ILE A 104 1.87 -14.67 5.62
CA ILE A 104 3.04 -15.32 6.19
C ILE A 104 3.19 -14.68 7.56
N ASN A 105 2.52 -15.27 8.54
CA ASN A 105 2.82 -15.05 9.94
C ASN A 105 4.33 -15.27 10.13
N GLU A 106 5.05 -14.25 10.57
CA GLU A 106 5.92 -14.44 11.72
C GLU A 106 5.61 -13.32 12.72
N ILE A 107 5.20 -13.77 13.91
CA ILE A 107 4.93 -13.00 15.11
C ILE A 107 6.22 -12.30 15.58
#